data_AF-A0A2X2TEV0-F1
#
_entry.id   AF-A0A2X2TEV0-F1
#
_cell.length_a   1.000
_cell.length_b   1.000
_cell.length_c   1.000
_cell.angle_alpha   90.00
_cell.angle_beta   90.00
_cell.angle_gamma   90.00
#
_symmetry.space_group_name_H-M   'P 1'
#
loop_
_entity.id
_entity.type
_entity.pdbx_description
1 polymer ?
#
loop_
_entity_poly.entity_id
_entity_poly.type
_entity_poly.pdbx_seq_one_letter_code
_entity_poly.pdbx_strand_id
1 'polypeptide(L)'
;MQIRCAECWLWGQKYGRIDGDVTINGDTLQLANGLVDTGFARLTADGEWVNKPGSERTSLKGKLKGEKLDAAANFFGVKTPLQGSSFDVDYDLHWRAVPWKPDEASLNGILHTKLGKGQITDVSTGHAGQLLRLVSFDALLRKLRFDFSDTFGSGFYYDSIRSTAWIKDGVLHTDDTLVDGLEADIAMKGSVDLVRRELNMEAVVAPEISATVGVATAFAVNPIVGAAVFAASKVLGPLWSKISVLRYSITGPVDKPKIDEVLRQPRTSEAH
;
A
#
# COMPACT_ATOMS: atom_id res chain seq x y z
N MET A 1 -7.45 19.27 29.84
CA MET A 1 -7.72 17.94 30.42
C MET A 1 -6.63 17.00 29.96
N GLN A 2 -6.11 16.14 30.84
CA GLN A 2 -5.14 15.10 30.46
C GLN A 2 -5.82 13.75 30.55
N ILE A 3 -5.71 12.96 29.50
CA ILE A 3 -6.12 11.55 29.45
C ILE A 3 -4.83 10.75 29.63
N ARG A 4 -4.78 9.91 30.66
CA ARG A 4 -3.65 9.01 30.92
C ARG A 4 -4.21 7.69 31.41
N CYS A 5 -4.01 6.64 30.63
CA CYS A 5 -4.54 5.32 30.90
C CYS A 5 -3.48 4.28 30.55
N ALA A 6 -2.90 3.65 31.57
CA ALA A 6 -1.86 2.64 31.35
C ALA A 6 -2.42 1.35 30.73
N GLU A 7 -3.64 0.96 31.12
CA GLU A 7 -4.34 -0.22 30.61
C GLU A 7 -5.83 0.07 30.43
N CYS A 8 -6.18 0.51 29.22
CA CYS A 8 -7.54 0.86 28.83
C CYS A 8 -8.26 -0.32 28.19
N TRP A 9 -9.51 -0.50 28.61
CA TRP A 9 -10.44 -1.48 28.07
C TRP A 9 -11.61 -0.76 27.43
N LEU A 10 -11.86 -1.02 26.15
CA LEU A 10 -12.97 -0.44 25.39
C LEU A 10 -13.73 -1.59 24.72
N TRP A 11 -15.05 -1.63 24.89
CA TRP A 11 -15.94 -2.67 24.31
C TRP A 11 -15.47 -4.12 24.55
N GLY A 12 -14.90 -4.39 25.73
CA GLY A 12 -14.40 -5.73 26.09
C GLY A 12 -13.03 -6.10 25.51
N GLN A 13 -12.39 -5.18 24.78
CA GLN A 13 -11.08 -5.36 24.18
C GLN A 13 -10.03 -4.50 24.90
N LYS A 14 -8.83 -5.06 25.12
CA LYS A 14 -7.70 -4.36 25.74
C LYS A 14 -7.01 -3.50 24.68
N TYR A 15 -7.17 -2.17 24.79
CA TYR A 15 -6.52 -1.19 23.92
C TYR A 15 -5.14 -0.75 24.44
N GLY A 16 -4.72 -1.26 25.60
CA GLY A 16 -3.39 -0.98 26.16
C GLY A 16 -3.29 0.47 26.64
N ARG A 17 -2.23 1.17 26.26
CA ARG A 17 -1.97 2.52 26.77
C ARG A 17 -2.68 3.57 25.91
N ILE A 18 -3.44 4.45 26.56
CA ILE A 18 -4.08 5.60 25.92
C ILE A 18 -3.67 6.87 26.65
N ASP A 19 -3.01 7.79 25.94
CA ASP A 19 -2.66 9.11 26.44
C ASP A 19 -3.15 10.21 25.49
N GLY A 20 -3.36 11.41 26.02
CA GLY A 20 -3.65 12.59 25.21
C GLY A 20 -3.88 13.83 26.06
N ASP A 21 -3.50 14.98 25.54
CA ASP A 21 -3.74 16.28 26.13
C ASP A 21 -4.83 16.98 25.35
N VAL A 22 -5.95 17.26 26.00
CA VAL A 22 -7.14 17.83 25.38
C VAL A 22 -7.37 19.24 25.90
N THR A 23 -7.44 20.22 25.02
CA THR A 23 -7.85 21.59 25.32
C THR A 23 -9.11 21.94 24.55
N ILE A 24 -9.98 22.75 25.15
CA ILE A 24 -11.25 23.17 24.54
C ILE A 24 -11.24 24.70 24.49
N ASN A 25 -11.42 25.25 23.30
CA ASN A 25 -11.44 26.68 23.02
C ASN A 25 -12.67 27.00 22.17
N GLY A 26 -13.74 27.50 22.79
CA GLY A 26 -15.03 27.71 22.12
C GLY A 26 -15.58 26.40 21.56
N ASP A 27 -15.84 26.36 20.26
CA ASP A 27 -16.35 25.18 19.56
C ASP A 27 -15.23 24.21 19.12
N THR A 28 -13.95 24.48 19.45
CA THR A 28 -12.82 23.68 19.00
C THR A 28 -12.21 22.87 20.13
N LEU A 29 -12.12 21.55 19.94
CA LEU A 29 -11.32 20.64 20.74
C LEU A 29 -9.97 20.43 20.05
N GLN A 30 -8.88 20.65 20.77
CA GLN A 30 -7.52 20.36 20.30
C GLN A 30 -6.97 19.15 21.05
N LEU A 31 -6.33 18.24 20.31
CA LEU A 31 -5.62 17.10 20.83
C LEU A 31 -4.12 17.29 20.59
N ALA A 32 -3.33 17.18 21.65
CA ALA A 32 -1.88 17.11 21.59
C ALA A 32 -1.39 15.82 22.27
N ASN A 33 -0.25 15.30 21.82
CA ASN A 33 0.40 14.11 22.41
C ASN A 33 -0.52 12.89 22.49
N GLY A 34 -1.45 12.74 21.54
CA GLY A 34 -2.34 11.59 21.48
C GLY A 34 -1.55 10.31 21.23
N LEU A 35 -1.84 9.27 22.00
CA LEU A 35 -1.22 7.96 21.88
C LEU A 35 -2.27 6.88 22.11
N VAL A 36 -2.31 5.89 21.22
CA VAL A 36 -2.95 4.60 21.45
C VAL A 36 -1.92 3.52 21.16
N ASP A 37 -1.53 2.76 22.17
CA ASP A 37 -0.57 1.67 22.07
C ASP A 37 -1.22 0.36 22.53
N THR A 38 -1.65 -0.42 21.55
CA THR A 38 -2.38 -1.70 21.75
C THR A 38 -1.43 -2.88 21.98
N GLY A 39 -0.12 -2.67 21.84
CA GLY A 39 0.88 -3.74 21.74
C GLY A 39 1.00 -4.37 20.35
N PHE A 40 -0.04 -4.28 19.50
CA PHE A 40 0.00 -4.71 18.10
C PHE A 40 0.26 -3.53 17.14
N ALA A 41 -0.30 -2.38 17.49
CA ALA A 41 -0.17 -1.13 16.77
C ALA A 41 -0.03 0.03 17.74
N ARG A 42 0.82 0.98 17.38
CA ARG A 42 1.03 2.24 18.06
C ARG A 42 0.66 3.39 17.14
N LEU A 43 -0.40 4.10 17.52
CA LEU A 43 -0.92 5.27 16.86
C LEU A 43 -0.57 6.51 17.67
N THR A 44 0.04 7.51 17.05
CA THR A 44 0.18 8.85 17.62
C THR A 44 -0.73 9.81 16.88
N ALA A 45 -1.35 10.76 17.58
CA ALA A 45 -2.26 11.72 16.97
C ALA A 45 -2.15 13.10 17.61
N ASP A 46 -2.02 14.11 16.75
CA ASP A 46 -2.23 15.52 17.08
C ASP A 46 -3.29 16.07 16.12
N GLY A 47 -4.11 17.01 16.59
CA GLY A 47 -5.12 17.58 15.70
C GLY A 47 -6.17 18.42 16.37
N GLU A 48 -7.21 18.73 15.60
CA GLU A 48 -8.35 19.52 16.06
C GLU A 48 -9.67 18.93 15.57
N TRP A 49 -10.70 19.15 16.36
CA TRP A 49 -12.09 18.97 15.97
C TRP A 49 -12.83 20.27 16.23
N VAL A 50 -13.34 20.87 15.16
CA VAL A 50 -14.22 22.04 15.23
C VAL A 50 -15.66 21.52 15.21
N ASN A 51 -16.36 21.68 16.32
CA ASN A 51 -17.75 21.28 16.51
C ASN A 51 -18.71 22.47 16.33
N LYS A 52 -18.64 23.10 15.15
CA LYS A 52 -19.51 24.23 14.82
C LYS A 52 -20.64 23.76 13.90
N PRO A 53 -21.92 24.01 14.25
CA PRO A 53 -23.06 23.59 13.43
C PRO A 53 -22.92 24.04 11.96
N GLY A 54 -23.00 23.09 11.03
CA GLY A 54 -22.88 23.33 9.58
C GLY A 54 -21.44 23.51 9.06
N SER A 55 -20.43 23.50 9.92
CA SER A 55 -19.02 23.56 9.55
C SER A 55 -18.16 22.63 10.42
N GLU A 56 -18.72 21.48 10.78
CA GLU A 56 -18.01 20.44 11.52
C GLU A 56 -16.82 19.94 10.70
N ARG A 57 -15.66 19.86 11.34
CA ARG A 57 -14.46 19.31 10.71
C ARG A 57 -13.53 18.69 11.74
N THR A 58 -12.88 17.62 11.34
CA THR A 58 -11.79 17.00 12.09
C THR A 58 -10.56 16.99 11.21
N SER A 59 -9.42 17.34 11.81
CA SER A 59 -8.10 17.21 11.22
C SER A 59 -7.22 16.45 12.20
N LEU A 60 -6.62 15.35 11.77
CA LEU A 60 -5.71 14.52 12.57
C LEU A 60 -4.46 14.22 11.75
N LYS A 61 -3.31 14.35 12.41
CA LYS A 61 -2.02 13.94 11.85
C LYS A 61 -1.23 13.13 12.86
N GLY A 62 -0.33 12.31 12.35
CA GLY A 62 0.57 11.54 13.21
C GLY A 62 1.13 10.33 12.49
N LYS A 63 1.39 9.28 13.27
CA LYS A 63 2.04 8.06 12.80
C LYS A 63 1.29 6.83 13.31
N LEU A 64 1.20 5.82 12.46
CA LEU A 64 0.70 4.49 12.79
C LEU A 64 1.81 3.49 12.50
N LYS A 65 2.29 2.78 13.52
CA LYS A 65 3.37 1.79 13.36
C LYS A 65 3.15 0.50 14.14
N GLY A 66 3.81 -0.57 13.72
CA GLY A 66 3.79 -1.85 14.41
C GLY A 66 4.68 -2.89 13.73
N GLU A 67 4.90 -4.01 14.39
CA GLU A 67 5.84 -5.05 13.95
C GLU A 67 5.20 -6.08 13.02
N LYS A 68 3.88 -6.30 13.13
CA LYS A 68 3.14 -7.30 12.34
C LYS A 68 1.79 -6.74 11.91
N LEU A 69 1.70 -6.35 10.64
CA LEU A 69 0.52 -5.73 10.03
C LEU A 69 -0.72 -6.61 10.13
N ASP A 70 -0.60 -7.92 9.91
CA ASP A 70 -1.71 -8.88 10.02
C ASP A 70 -2.24 -8.98 11.45
N ALA A 71 -1.36 -8.98 12.46
CA ALA A 71 -1.78 -9.00 13.85
C ALA A 71 -2.50 -7.69 14.23
N ALA A 72 -1.99 -6.54 13.79
CA ALA A 72 -2.63 -5.24 13.98
C ALA A 72 -3.99 -5.15 13.27
N ALA A 73 -4.06 -5.57 12.00
CA ALA A 73 -5.30 -5.57 11.24
C ALA A 73 -6.36 -6.47 11.87
N ASN A 74 -5.98 -7.69 12.29
CA ASN A 74 -6.86 -8.62 12.99
C ASN A 74 -7.39 -8.05 14.31
N PHE A 75 -6.56 -7.32 15.07
CA PHE A 75 -7.00 -6.64 16.28
C PHE A 75 -8.15 -5.65 16.00
N PHE A 76 -8.13 -4.97 14.86
CA PHE A 76 -9.20 -4.05 14.43
C PHE A 76 -10.27 -4.72 13.56
N GLY A 77 -10.27 -6.04 13.41
CA GLY A 77 -11.25 -6.79 12.61
C GLY A 77 -11.09 -6.61 11.09
N VAL A 78 -9.94 -6.12 10.62
CA VAL A 78 -9.63 -5.92 9.20
C VAL A 78 -8.88 -7.13 8.66
N LYS A 79 -9.33 -7.67 7.52
CA LYS A 79 -8.60 -8.72 6.78
C LYS A 79 -7.61 -8.07 5.82
N THR A 80 -6.42 -8.63 5.72
CA THR A 80 -5.36 -8.16 4.80
C THR A 80 -4.61 -9.35 4.19
N PRO A 81 -4.25 -9.30 2.89
CA PRO A 81 -3.37 -10.29 2.28
C PRO A 81 -1.92 -10.17 2.71
N LEU A 82 -1.52 -9.02 3.26
CA LEU A 82 -0.16 -8.74 3.70
C LEU A 82 0.08 -9.34 5.09
N GLN A 83 1.03 -10.26 5.20
CA GLN A 83 1.36 -10.94 6.44
C GLN A 83 2.80 -10.70 6.90
N GLY A 84 2.99 -10.64 8.22
CA GLY A 84 4.29 -10.67 8.87
C GLY A 84 5.11 -9.38 8.74
N SER A 85 4.59 -8.38 8.03
CA SER A 85 5.31 -7.16 7.72
C SER A 85 5.17 -6.10 8.80
N SER A 86 6.28 -5.49 9.20
CA SER A 86 6.24 -4.26 9.99
C SER A 86 5.70 -3.11 9.15
N PHE A 87 5.09 -2.12 9.79
CA PHE A 87 4.50 -0.98 9.12
C PHE A 87 4.86 0.32 9.84
N ASP A 88 5.06 1.37 9.05
CA ASP A 88 5.19 2.76 9.48
C ASP A 88 4.42 3.62 8.48
N VAL A 89 3.38 4.29 8.96
CA VAL A 89 2.47 5.10 8.16
C VAL A 89 2.40 6.49 8.77
N ASP A 90 2.96 7.48 8.08
CA ASP A 90 2.70 8.89 8.35
C ASP A 90 1.36 9.28 7.71
N TYR A 91 0.53 10.00 8.45
CA TYR A 91 -0.76 10.47 7.94
C TYR A 91 -1.03 11.91 8.35
N ASP A 92 -1.67 12.65 7.45
CA ASP A 92 -2.30 13.95 7.70
C ASP A 92 -3.65 13.95 6.98
N LEU A 93 -4.73 13.83 7.76
CA LEU A 93 -6.06 13.56 7.27
C LEU A 93 -7.06 14.57 7.81
N HIS A 94 -8.04 14.92 7.00
CA HIS A 94 -9.16 15.75 7.42
C HIS A 94 -10.47 15.36 6.74
N TRP A 95 -11.58 15.54 7.46
CA TRP A 95 -12.93 15.25 6.98
C TRP A 95 -13.96 16.14 7.67
N ARG A 96 -15.18 16.17 7.15
CA ARG A 96 -16.27 17.04 7.62
C ARG A 96 -17.26 16.30 8.53
N ALA A 97 -16.76 15.68 9.58
CA ALA A 97 -17.54 15.00 10.61
C ALA A 97 -16.75 14.90 11.92
N VAL A 98 -17.32 14.24 12.93
CA VAL A 98 -16.69 14.01 14.24
C VAL A 98 -15.51 13.01 14.17
N PRO A 99 -14.55 13.05 15.12
CA PRO A 99 -13.35 12.21 15.08
C PRO A 99 -13.60 10.69 15.12
N TRP A 100 -14.65 10.25 15.82
CA TRP A 100 -14.98 8.83 16.02
C TRP A 100 -15.93 8.26 14.95
N LYS A 101 -16.35 9.08 13.98
CA LYS A 101 -17.16 8.66 12.85
C LYS A 101 -16.71 9.42 11.59
N PRO A 102 -15.56 9.06 11.01
CA PRO A 102 -15.08 9.68 9.79
C PRO A 102 -16.11 9.60 8.67
N ASP A 103 -16.25 10.68 7.91
CA ASP A 103 -17.05 10.73 6.69
C ASP A 103 -16.13 10.51 5.50
N GLU A 104 -16.14 9.30 4.95
CA GLU A 104 -15.24 8.89 3.86
C GLU A 104 -15.39 9.80 2.63
N ALA A 105 -16.61 10.24 2.32
CA ALA A 105 -16.88 11.08 1.14
C ALA A 105 -16.26 12.48 1.21
N SER A 106 -15.97 12.99 2.41
CA SER A 106 -15.26 14.26 2.60
C SER A 106 -13.81 14.08 3.06
N LEU A 107 -13.33 12.84 3.13
CA LEU A 107 -11.97 12.54 3.53
C LEU A 107 -10.99 13.10 2.48
N ASN A 108 -9.98 13.78 2.99
CA ASN A 108 -8.89 14.36 2.24
C ASN A 108 -7.61 14.23 3.05
N GLY A 109 -6.45 14.20 2.39
CA GLY A 109 -5.17 14.18 3.10
C GLY A 109 -4.06 13.46 2.35
N ILE A 110 -2.98 13.15 3.06
CA ILE A 110 -1.78 12.51 2.54
C ILE A 110 -1.37 11.37 3.46
N LEU A 111 -0.88 10.29 2.85
CA LEU A 111 -0.33 9.12 3.52
C LEU A 111 1.05 8.82 2.95
N HIS A 112 2.03 8.56 3.82
CA HIS A 112 3.30 7.95 3.43
C HIS A 112 3.41 6.61 4.13
N THR A 113 3.44 5.53 3.36
CA THR A 113 3.44 4.17 3.87
C THR A 113 4.76 3.50 3.58
N LYS A 114 5.34 2.85 4.60
CA LYS A 114 6.45 1.93 4.48
C LYS A 114 6.12 0.63 5.18
N LEU A 115 6.22 -0.46 4.43
CA LEU A 115 6.16 -1.82 4.96
C LEU A 115 7.54 -2.47 4.88
N GLY A 116 7.92 -3.20 5.92
CA GLY A 116 9.14 -4.01 5.97
C GLY A 116 8.98 -5.35 5.26
N LYS A 117 9.90 -6.28 5.52
CA LYS A 117 9.86 -7.63 4.92
C LYS A 117 8.56 -8.34 5.28
N GLY A 118 7.96 -9.03 4.31
CA GLY A 118 6.70 -9.74 4.52
C GLY A 118 6.34 -10.64 3.36
N GLN A 119 5.09 -11.09 3.34
CA GLN A 119 4.54 -11.88 2.26
C GLN A 119 3.12 -11.44 1.92
N ILE A 120 2.80 -11.40 0.63
CA ILE A 120 1.44 -11.27 0.12
C ILE A 120 0.91 -12.69 -0.02
N THR A 121 -0.04 -13.05 0.85
CA THR A 121 -0.68 -14.36 0.86
C THR A 121 -2.02 -14.32 0.16
N ASP A 122 -2.40 -15.48 -0.38
CA ASP A 122 -3.67 -15.67 -1.04
C ASP A 122 -4.81 -15.62 -0.01
N VAL A 123 -5.32 -14.42 0.27
CA VAL A 123 -6.57 -14.25 1.03
C VAL A 123 -7.71 -14.40 0.04
N SER A 124 -7.91 -15.63 -0.43
CA SER A 124 -9.13 -16.09 -1.09
C SER A 124 -9.75 -15.08 -2.07
N THR A 125 -9.00 -14.66 -3.10
CA THR A 125 -9.58 -14.01 -4.27
C THR A 125 -9.12 -14.79 -5.50
N GLY A 126 -10.02 -15.65 -6.01
CA GLY A 126 -9.74 -16.57 -7.10
C GLY A 126 -9.01 -15.92 -8.29
N HIS A 127 -8.18 -16.73 -8.95
CA HIS A 127 -7.37 -16.44 -10.14
C HIS A 127 -6.26 -15.38 -10.02
N ALA A 128 -6.38 -14.37 -9.15
CA ALA A 128 -5.35 -13.32 -8.99
C ALA A 128 -4.01 -13.84 -8.44
N GLY A 129 -4.04 -14.61 -7.34
CA GLY A 129 -2.85 -15.29 -6.80
C GLY A 129 -2.32 -16.40 -7.70
N GLN A 130 -3.22 -17.00 -8.49
CA GLN A 130 -2.87 -18.03 -9.46
C GLN A 130 -2.09 -17.47 -10.67
N LEU A 131 -2.27 -16.19 -10.99
CA LEU A 131 -1.56 -15.49 -12.08
C LEU A 131 -0.16 -15.04 -11.66
N LEU A 132 0.03 -14.50 -10.44
CA LEU A 132 1.38 -14.27 -9.90
C LEU A 132 2.16 -15.59 -9.81
N ARG A 133 1.48 -16.68 -9.40
CA ARG A 133 2.05 -18.04 -9.45
C ARG A 133 2.41 -18.49 -10.87
N LEU A 134 1.72 -18.06 -11.92
CA LEU A 134 2.08 -18.43 -13.30
C LEU A 134 3.29 -17.64 -13.81
N VAL A 135 3.46 -16.39 -13.37
CA VAL A 135 4.62 -15.56 -13.71
C VAL A 135 5.90 -16.03 -13.01
N SER A 136 5.83 -16.33 -11.71
CA SER A 136 7.00 -16.84 -10.96
C SER A 136 7.41 -18.25 -11.40
N PHE A 137 6.49 -19.07 -11.92
CA PHE A 137 6.75 -20.48 -12.20
C PHE A 137 7.04 -20.79 -13.68
N ASP A 138 6.34 -20.20 -14.66
CA ASP A 138 6.43 -20.67 -16.06
C ASP A 138 7.70 -20.20 -16.82
N ALA A 139 8.36 -19.16 -16.29
CA ALA A 139 9.62 -18.65 -16.84
C ALA A 139 10.88 -19.36 -16.29
N LEU A 140 10.82 -19.85 -15.04
CA LEU A 140 11.95 -20.52 -14.37
C LEU A 140 11.94 -22.06 -14.54
N LEU A 141 10.77 -22.71 -14.56
CA LEU A 141 10.68 -24.18 -14.52
C LEU A 141 10.90 -24.91 -15.84
N ARG A 142 10.92 -24.21 -16.99
CA ARG A 142 11.10 -24.90 -18.28
C ARG A 142 12.49 -25.53 -18.46
N LYS A 143 13.44 -25.28 -17.55
CA LYS A 143 14.79 -25.88 -17.58
C LYS A 143 15.23 -26.63 -16.31
N LEU A 144 14.44 -26.64 -15.24
CA LEU A 144 14.84 -27.26 -13.97
C LEU A 144 13.71 -28.14 -13.43
N ARG A 145 13.51 -29.30 -14.06
CA ARG A 145 12.70 -30.39 -13.48
C ARG A 145 13.51 -31.04 -12.36
N PHE A 146 13.43 -30.52 -11.15
CA PHE A 146 13.70 -31.28 -9.93
C PHE A 146 12.98 -30.57 -8.77
N ASP A 147 11.80 -31.10 -8.43
CA ASP A 147 11.08 -30.99 -7.15
C ASP A 147 11.39 -29.81 -6.20
N PHE A 148 10.92 -28.60 -6.52
CA PHE A 148 10.95 -27.44 -5.61
C PHE A 148 9.55 -27.04 -5.10
N SER A 149 8.58 -27.94 -5.22
CA SER A 149 7.21 -27.75 -4.73
C SER A 149 7.16 -27.50 -3.21
N ASP A 150 8.13 -28.07 -2.47
CA ASP A 150 8.16 -28.09 -1.00
C ASP A 150 9.03 -26.98 -0.38
N THR A 151 9.73 -26.15 -1.16
CA THR A 151 10.71 -25.19 -0.61
C THR A 151 10.24 -23.72 -0.64
N PHE A 152 9.18 -23.39 -1.37
CA PHE A 152 8.70 -22.01 -1.52
C PHE A 152 7.23 -21.92 -1.11
N GLY A 153 6.95 -21.16 -0.04
CA GLY A 153 5.61 -20.98 0.52
C GLY A 153 4.61 -20.41 -0.50
N SER A 154 3.32 -20.61 -0.24
CA SER A 154 2.20 -20.26 -1.14
C SER A 154 1.91 -18.76 -1.31
N GLY A 155 2.91 -17.88 -1.16
CA GLY A 155 2.75 -16.42 -1.20
C GLY A 155 3.88 -15.72 -1.97
N PHE A 156 3.70 -14.44 -2.27
CA PHE A 156 4.70 -13.58 -2.89
C PHE A 156 5.50 -12.84 -1.82
N TYR A 157 6.80 -13.11 -1.72
CA TYR A 157 7.63 -12.52 -0.67
C TYR A 157 8.19 -11.17 -1.11
N TYR A 158 8.33 -10.25 -0.17
CA TYR A 158 8.88 -8.93 -0.44
C TYR A 158 9.75 -8.43 0.70
N ASP A 159 10.73 -7.60 0.34
CA ASP A 159 11.64 -6.95 1.26
C ASP A 159 11.13 -5.58 1.71
N SER A 160 10.41 -4.86 0.85
CA SER A 160 9.69 -3.65 1.26
C SER A 160 8.53 -3.27 0.36
N ILE A 161 7.54 -2.56 0.92
CA ILE A 161 6.54 -1.81 0.15
C ILE A 161 6.62 -0.34 0.54
N ARG A 162 6.63 0.56 -0.45
CA ARG A 162 6.64 2.02 -0.24
C ARG A 162 5.59 2.67 -1.11
N SER A 163 4.88 3.64 -0.57
CA SER A 163 3.84 4.36 -1.32
C SER A 163 3.62 5.75 -0.74
N THR A 164 3.46 6.74 -1.61
CA THR A 164 2.83 8.01 -1.29
C THR A 164 1.42 7.99 -1.87
N ALA A 165 0.44 8.33 -1.04
CA ALA A 165 -0.93 8.47 -1.48
C ALA A 165 -1.53 9.79 -1.02
N TRP A 166 -2.40 10.35 -1.84
CA TRP A 166 -3.24 11.48 -1.44
C TRP A 166 -4.70 11.09 -1.62
N ILE A 167 -5.53 11.58 -0.70
CA ILE A 167 -6.97 11.36 -0.73
C ILE A 167 -7.62 12.68 -1.08
N LYS A 168 -8.56 12.62 -2.02
CA LYS A 168 -9.41 13.75 -2.37
C LYS A 168 -10.85 13.31 -2.46
N ASP A 169 -11.71 13.92 -1.65
CA ASP A 169 -13.17 13.68 -1.64
C ASP A 169 -13.51 12.18 -1.60
N GLY A 170 -12.81 11.43 -0.74
CA GLY A 170 -12.99 9.98 -0.58
C GLY A 170 -12.34 9.10 -1.64
N VAL A 171 -11.60 9.66 -2.59
CA VAL A 171 -10.83 8.89 -3.58
C VAL A 171 -9.35 8.97 -3.24
N LEU A 172 -8.76 7.83 -2.91
CA LEU A 172 -7.32 7.68 -2.70
C LEU A 172 -6.63 7.53 -4.05
N HIS A 173 -5.50 8.20 -4.22
CA HIS A 173 -4.66 8.16 -5.42
C HIS A 173 -3.21 7.89 -5.04
N THR A 174 -2.49 7.19 -5.90
CA THR A 174 -1.04 6.96 -5.78
C THR A 174 -0.43 6.82 -7.16
N ASP A 175 0.80 7.31 -7.32
CA ASP A 175 1.57 7.22 -8.57
C ASP A 175 2.89 6.47 -8.41
N ASP A 176 3.28 6.13 -7.17
CA ASP A 176 4.62 5.74 -6.79
C ASP A 176 4.63 4.54 -5.81
N THR A 177 3.61 3.68 -5.87
CA THR A 177 3.61 2.48 -5.04
C THR A 177 4.59 1.45 -5.59
N LEU A 178 5.56 1.05 -4.77
CA LEU A 178 6.62 0.12 -5.13
C LEU A 178 6.69 -1.04 -4.16
N VAL A 179 6.78 -2.25 -4.71
CA VAL A 179 7.01 -3.50 -4.01
C VAL A 179 8.35 -4.03 -4.49
N ASP A 180 9.31 -4.10 -3.57
CA ASP A 180 10.61 -4.72 -3.73
C ASP A 180 10.45 -6.20 -3.36
N GLY A 181 10.20 -7.02 -4.38
CA GLY A 181 9.80 -8.43 -4.23
C GLY A 181 10.95 -9.40 -4.49
N LEU A 182 10.91 -10.55 -3.83
CA LEU A 182 11.95 -11.57 -4.00
C LEU A 182 11.93 -12.18 -5.41
N GLU A 183 10.74 -12.38 -5.99
CA GLU A 183 10.59 -12.95 -7.32
C GLU A 183 10.47 -11.88 -8.43
N ALA A 184 10.00 -10.68 -8.08
CA ALA A 184 9.77 -9.59 -9.02
C ALA A 184 9.63 -8.24 -8.31
N ASP A 185 10.04 -7.17 -8.98
CA ASP A 185 9.66 -5.80 -8.61
C ASP A 185 8.28 -5.47 -9.16
N ILE A 186 7.45 -4.79 -8.36
CA ILE A 186 6.13 -4.33 -8.79
C ILE A 186 6.01 -2.82 -8.57
N ALA A 187 5.66 -2.09 -9.63
CA ALA A 187 5.25 -0.70 -9.54
C ALA A 187 3.75 -0.58 -9.81
N MET A 188 3.04 0.17 -8.96
CA MET A 188 1.60 0.38 -9.05
C MET A 188 1.24 1.86 -8.98
N LYS A 189 0.21 2.23 -9.75
CA LYS A 189 -0.41 3.56 -9.73
C LYS A 189 -1.90 3.45 -9.98
N GLY A 190 -2.65 4.49 -9.64
CA GLY A 190 -4.08 4.57 -9.91
C GLY A 190 -4.86 5.15 -8.75
N SER A 191 -6.07 4.63 -8.55
CA SER A 191 -7.01 5.14 -7.55
C SER A 191 -7.84 4.05 -6.88
N VAL A 192 -8.28 4.37 -5.67
CA VAL A 192 -9.26 3.59 -4.90
C VAL A 192 -10.36 4.53 -4.44
N ASP A 193 -11.58 4.31 -4.91
CA ASP A 193 -12.78 4.98 -4.38
C ASP A 193 -13.12 4.33 -3.04
N LEU A 194 -12.90 5.04 -1.93
CA LEU A 194 -13.11 4.52 -0.58
C LEU A 194 -14.61 4.37 -0.27
N VAL A 195 -15.43 5.27 -0.82
CA VAL A 195 -16.88 5.31 -0.61
C VAL A 195 -17.56 4.13 -1.33
N ARG A 196 -17.17 3.88 -2.58
CA ARG A 196 -17.69 2.76 -3.38
C ARG A 196 -16.93 1.46 -3.16
N ARG A 197 -15.77 1.52 -2.52
CA ARG A 197 -14.83 0.41 -2.35
C ARG A 197 -14.44 -0.20 -3.69
N GLU A 198 -14.11 0.64 -4.66
CA GLU A 198 -13.73 0.24 -6.02
C GLU A 198 -12.27 0.59 -6.32
N LEU A 199 -11.56 -0.38 -6.91
CA LEU A 199 -10.20 -0.25 -7.37
C LEU A 199 -10.19 0.14 -8.86
N ASN A 200 -9.25 1.00 -9.21
CA ASN A 200 -8.83 1.23 -10.58
C ASN A 200 -7.33 1.49 -10.57
N MET A 201 -6.56 0.41 -10.66
CA MET A 201 -5.10 0.41 -10.51
C MET A 201 -4.44 -0.21 -11.73
N GLU A 202 -3.25 0.28 -12.06
CA GLU A 202 -2.34 -0.32 -13.03
C GLU A 202 -1.13 -0.87 -12.28
N ALA A 203 -0.70 -2.06 -12.63
CA ALA A 203 0.52 -2.67 -12.10
C ALA A 203 1.48 -3.03 -13.22
N VAL A 204 2.77 -2.81 -12.96
CA VAL A 204 3.88 -3.14 -13.85
C VAL A 204 4.77 -4.09 -13.08
N VAL A 205 4.90 -5.33 -13.56
CA VAL A 205 5.67 -6.39 -12.93
C VAL A 205 6.94 -6.63 -13.73
N ALA A 206 8.08 -6.47 -13.07
CA ALA A 206 9.41 -6.72 -13.62
C ALA A 206 10.02 -7.92 -12.87
N PRO A 207 10.02 -9.13 -13.46
CA PRO A 207 10.64 -10.30 -12.84
C PRO A 207 12.12 -10.03 -12.53
N GLU A 208 12.60 -10.47 -11.37
CA GLU A 208 14.03 -10.45 -11.09
C GLU A 208 14.72 -11.45 -12.01
N ILE A 209 15.29 -10.97 -13.11
CA ILE A 209 16.20 -11.76 -13.93
C ILE A 209 17.55 -11.66 -13.24
N SER A 210 18.14 -12.80 -12.89
CA SER A 210 19.37 -12.94 -12.09
C SER A 210 20.65 -12.36 -12.74
N ALA A 211 20.58 -11.25 -13.47
CA ALA A 211 21.70 -10.58 -14.12
C ALA A 211 21.56 -9.05 -14.11
N THR A 212 22.46 -8.43 -13.34
CA THR A 212 22.87 -7.00 -13.36
C THR A 212 21.92 -5.97 -12.71
N VAL A 213 22.13 -5.84 -11.40
CA VAL A 213 21.60 -4.91 -10.38
C VAL A 213 21.56 -3.40 -10.74
N GLY A 214 22.06 -2.97 -11.90
CA GLY A 214 22.35 -1.55 -12.14
C GLY A 214 21.22 -0.66 -12.70
N VAL A 215 20.20 -1.21 -13.36
CA VAL A 215 19.31 -0.40 -14.23
C VAL A 215 17.82 -0.46 -13.84
N ALA A 216 17.36 -1.51 -13.16
CA ALA A 216 15.95 -1.70 -12.82
C ALA A 216 15.40 -0.65 -11.82
N THR A 217 16.24 -0.22 -10.87
CA THR A 217 15.88 0.72 -9.81
C THR A 217 15.45 2.10 -10.32
N ALA A 218 16.03 2.60 -11.42
CA ALA A 218 15.65 3.89 -11.99
C ALA A 218 14.25 3.89 -12.63
N PHE A 219 13.80 2.74 -13.16
CA PHE A 219 12.46 2.58 -13.73
C PHE A 219 11.39 2.35 -12.66
N ALA A 220 11.73 1.66 -11.57
CA ALA A 220 10.84 1.48 -10.43
C ALA A 220 10.47 2.83 -9.79
N VAL A 221 11.45 3.72 -9.57
CA VAL A 221 11.18 4.99 -8.85
C VAL A 221 10.34 5.97 -9.67
N ASN A 222 10.59 6.10 -10.98
CA ASN A 222 9.81 7.00 -11.83
C ASN A 222 9.94 6.62 -13.32
N PRO A 223 8.85 6.25 -14.02
CA PRO A 223 8.90 5.84 -15.43
C PRO A 223 9.48 6.90 -16.38
N ILE A 224 9.29 8.20 -16.07
CA ILE A 224 9.77 9.32 -16.89
C ILE A 224 11.28 9.55 -16.66
N VAL A 225 11.73 9.48 -15.41
CA VAL A 225 13.16 9.63 -15.07
C VAL A 225 13.96 8.42 -15.53
N GLY A 226 13.39 7.21 -15.38
CA GLY A 226 13.92 5.98 -15.96
C GLY A 226 14.07 6.10 -17.47
N ALA A 227 13.10 6.70 -18.16
CA ALA A 227 13.18 7.00 -19.60
C ALA A 227 14.24 8.06 -19.96
N ALA A 228 14.52 9.05 -19.08
CA ALA A 228 15.54 10.06 -19.31
C ALA A 228 16.97 9.51 -19.13
N VAL A 229 17.22 8.70 -18.09
CA VAL A 229 18.50 7.99 -17.89
C VAL A 229 18.72 6.93 -18.98
N PHE A 230 17.64 6.33 -19.49
CA PHE A 230 17.63 5.41 -20.64
C PHE A 230 18.16 6.04 -21.94
N ALA A 231 17.84 7.31 -22.24
CA ALA A 231 18.36 7.99 -23.43
C ALA A 231 19.89 8.12 -23.42
N ALA A 232 20.51 8.15 -22.23
CA ALA A 232 21.96 8.22 -22.08
C ALA A 232 22.67 6.86 -22.25
N SER A 233 21.98 5.72 -22.08
CA SER A 233 22.59 4.37 -22.06
C SER A 233 22.32 3.56 -23.34
N LYS A 234 22.67 4.13 -24.50
CA LYS A 234 22.43 3.55 -25.84
C LYS A 234 23.10 2.19 -26.12
N VAL A 235 23.97 1.71 -25.23
CA VAL A 235 24.83 0.52 -25.42
C VAL A 235 24.17 -0.79 -24.97
N LEU A 236 23.06 -0.75 -24.21
CA LEU A 236 22.38 -1.96 -23.69
C LEU A 236 21.05 -2.30 -24.41
N GLY A 237 20.67 -1.53 -25.43
CA GLY A 237 19.38 -1.67 -26.15
C GLY A 237 18.97 -3.10 -26.59
N PRO A 238 19.89 -3.99 -27.04
CA PRO A 238 19.52 -5.33 -27.49
C PRO A 238 19.17 -6.34 -26.38
N LEU A 239 19.54 -6.06 -25.13
CA LEU A 239 19.27 -6.94 -23.98
C LEU A 239 17.89 -6.67 -23.37
N TRP A 240 17.43 -5.41 -23.39
CA TRP A 240 16.15 -5.00 -22.76
C TRP A 240 14.94 -5.09 -23.69
N SER A 241 15.11 -5.18 -25.01
CA SER A 241 14.02 -5.52 -25.95
C SER A 241 13.43 -6.92 -25.70
N LYS A 242 14.12 -7.74 -24.90
CA LYS A 242 13.73 -9.09 -24.49
C LYS A 242 13.16 -9.18 -23.08
N ILE A 243 13.17 -8.09 -22.31
CA ILE A 243 12.62 -8.08 -20.94
C ILE A 243 11.14 -7.80 -21.05
N SER A 244 10.37 -8.87 -20.90
CA SER A 244 8.91 -8.84 -20.96
C SER A 244 8.40 -8.29 -19.63
N VAL A 245 8.27 -6.96 -19.55
CA VAL A 245 7.57 -6.30 -18.45
C VAL A 245 6.07 -6.58 -18.63
N LEU A 246 5.45 -7.18 -17.62
CA LEU A 246 4.04 -7.53 -17.63
C LEU A 246 3.24 -6.35 -17.09
N ARG A 247 2.13 -6.03 -17.76
CA ARG A 247 1.25 -4.93 -17.39
C ARG A 247 -0.11 -5.48 -17.03
N TYR A 248 -0.65 -5.06 -15.91
CA TYR A 248 -1.95 -5.49 -15.42
C TYR A 248 -2.84 -4.29 -15.15
N SER A 249 -4.12 -4.47 -15.45
CA SER A 249 -5.20 -3.62 -14.97
C SER A 249 -5.92 -4.34 -13.84
N ILE A 250 -6.09 -3.66 -12.71
CA ILE A 250 -6.74 -4.18 -11.51
C ILE A 250 -7.95 -3.29 -11.26
N THR A 251 -9.15 -3.82 -11.46
CA THR A 251 -10.40 -3.05 -11.40
C THR A 251 -11.48 -3.75 -10.56
N GLY A 252 -12.49 -2.99 -10.12
CA GLY A 252 -13.67 -3.55 -9.45
C GLY A 252 -13.56 -3.55 -7.92
N PRO A 253 -14.42 -4.31 -7.22
CA PRO A 253 -14.53 -4.23 -5.76
C PRO A 253 -13.22 -4.59 -5.03
N VAL A 254 -12.90 -3.84 -3.96
CA VAL A 254 -11.68 -4.05 -3.15
C VAL A 254 -11.58 -5.47 -2.58
N ASP A 255 -12.72 -6.07 -2.22
CA ASP A 255 -12.82 -7.43 -1.69
C ASP A 255 -12.71 -8.51 -2.76
N LYS A 256 -12.93 -8.17 -4.03
CA LYS A 256 -12.85 -9.10 -5.16
C LYS A 256 -12.42 -8.40 -6.46
N PRO A 257 -11.15 -7.96 -6.55
CA PRO A 257 -10.66 -7.29 -7.75
C PRO A 257 -10.64 -8.23 -8.95
N LYS A 258 -10.88 -7.66 -10.13
CA LYS A 258 -10.60 -8.27 -11.42
C LYS A 258 -9.20 -7.85 -11.88
N ILE A 259 -8.39 -8.82 -12.28
CA ILE A 259 -7.03 -8.58 -12.78
C ILE A 259 -6.96 -9.05 -14.22
N ASP A 260 -6.70 -8.12 -15.14
CA ASP A 260 -6.57 -8.38 -16.57
C ASP A 260 -5.14 -8.04 -17.02
N GLU A 261 -4.49 -8.96 -17.73
CA GLU A 261 -3.21 -8.67 -18.39
C GLU A 261 -3.45 -7.78 -19.61
N VAL A 262 -2.78 -6.64 -19.66
CA VAL A 262 -2.81 -5.73 -20.80
C VAL A 262 -1.77 -6.22 -21.82
N LEU A 263 -2.20 -7.13 -22.70
CA LEU A 263 -1.35 -7.65 -23.78
C LEU A 263 -0.86 -6.51 -24.68
N ARG A 264 0.41 -6.57 -25.09
CA ARG A 264 1.07 -5.58 -25.96
C ARG A 264 0.21 -5.27 -27.19
N GLN A 265 0.01 -3.98 -27.47
CA GLN A 265 0.02 -3.54 -28.87
C GLN A 265 1.48 -3.61 -29.36
N PRO A 266 1.79 -4.35 -30.43
CA PRO A 266 3.08 -4.24 -31.08
C PRO A 266 3.28 -2.78 -31.49
N ARG A 267 4.45 -2.19 -31.21
CA ARG A 267 4.84 -0.95 -31.88
C ARG A 267 4.75 -1.23 -33.39
N THR A 268 3.82 -0.58 -34.07
CA THR A 268 3.86 -0.46 -35.52
C THR A 268 5.21 0.14 -35.87
N SER A 269 6.07 -0.65 -36.52
CA SER A 269 7.27 -0.14 -37.15
C SER A 269 6.82 0.80 -38.26
N GLU A 270 6.92 2.11 -38.04
CA GLU A 270 7.03 3.03 -39.15
C GLU A 270 8.37 2.74 -39.83
N ALA A 271 8.27 2.09 -41.00
CA ALA A 271 9.39 1.93 -41.90
C ALA A 271 9.62 3.27 -42.61
N HIS A 272 10.81 3.85 -42.39
CA HIS A 272 11.42 4.82 -43.30
C HIS A 272 12.91 4.51 -43.39
#